data_AF-A0A7R9J8T2-F1
#
_entry.id   AF-A0A7R9J8T2-F1
#
_cell.length_a   1.000
_cell.length_b   1.000
_cell.length_c   1.000
_cell.angle_alpha   90.00
_cell.angle_beta   90.00
_cell.angle_gamma   90.00
#
_symmetry.space_group_name_H-M   'P 1'
#
loop_
_entity.id
_entity.type
_entity.pdbx_description
1 polymer ?
#
loop_
_entity_poly.entity_id
_entity_poly.type
_entity_poly.pdbx_seq_one_letter_code
_entity_poly.pdbx_strand_id
1 'polypeptide(L)'
;MRTQIEKIAEIASMPSHFSDLPNFSFTTLQRFLIDIGFKFIRRKRNSLLLDRDDIIAWRHRYLRAIKKHRESNRNIVFTDETWCNSGHTTSKSWMDTTIASSSQARREGLTTGNKLPSGKGGRVILVHAGAELIFHGKKDDDYHDEMDGKMYEKYFREKLLPNIPSNSVIVLDNASIHSTIKESIPTKSSTKIIIQSWLTSK
;
A
#
# COMPACT_ATOMS: atom_id res chain seq x y z
N MET A 1 -27.39 -8.04 -5.56
CA MET A 1 -26.29 -8.84 -6.16
C MET A 1 -25.95 -8.20 -7.50
N ARG A 2 -24.98 -7.27 -7.53
CA ARG A 2 -24.47 -6.63 -8.76
C ARG A 2 -22.98 -6.41 -8.56
N THR A 3 -22.22 -7.46 -8.79
CA THR A 3 -20.76 -7.46 -8.83
C THR A 3 -20.30 -7.20 -10.25
N GLN A 4 -19.18 -6.48 -10.36
CA GLN A 4 -18.22 -6.52 -11.47
C GLN A 4 -18.69 -6.00 -12.83
N ILE A 5 -18.41 -4.71 -13.08
CA ILE A 5 -17.93 -4.31 -14.41
C ILE A 5 -16.42 -4.57 -14.38
N GLU A 6 -16.04 -5.84 -14.55
CA GLU A 6 -14.72 -6.20 -15.02
C GLU A 6 -14.65 -5.96 -16.54
N LYS A 7 -13.43 -6.01 -17.08
CA LYS A 7 -13.03 -5.46 -18.40
C LYS A 7 -14.11 -5.67 -19.46
N ILE A 8 -14.52 -4.63 -20.21
CA ILE A 8 -15.59 -4.68 -21.24
C ILE A 8 -15.48 -5.88 -22.19
N ALA A 9 -14.26 -6.34 -22.50
CA ALA A 9 -14.03 -7.54 -23.31
C ALA A 9 -14.56 -8.85 -22.68
N GLU A 10 -14.58 -8.94 -21.36
CA GLU A 10 -15.05 -10.08 -20.56
C GLU A 10 -16.58 -10.10 -20.47
N ILE A 11 -17.22 -8.92 -20.43
CA ILE A 11 -18.68 -8.77 -20.53
C ILE A 11 -19.20 -9.25 -21.90
N ALA A 12 -18.45 -8.97 -22.97
CA ALA A 12 -18.77 -9.45 -24.30
C ALA A 12 -18.57 -10.97 -24.48
N SER A 13 -17.83 -11.63 -23.58
CA SER A 13 -17.52 -13.06 -23.62
C SER A 13 -18.13 -13.88 -22.47
N MET A 14 -19.01 -13.28 -21.65
CA MET A 14 -19.58 -13.94 -20.47
C MET A 14 -20.58 -15.05 -20.85
N PRO A 15 -20.57 -16.22 -20.19
CA PRO A 15 -21.54 -17.28 -20.45
C PRO A 15 -22.93 -16.90 -19.93
N SER A 16 -23.94 -17.09 -20.79
CA SER A 16 -25.40 -17.32 -20.65
C SER A 16 -26.16 -17.15 -19.31
N HIS A 17 -25.67 -16.43 -18.31
CA HIS A 17 -26.48 -15.98 -17.17
C HIS A 17 -27.16 -14.62 -17.43
N PHE A 18 -26.92 -14.03 -18.60
CA PHE A 18 -27.60 -12.85 -19.14
C PHE A 18 -28.25 -13.18 -20.50
N SER A 19 -29.10 -14.21 -20.52
CA SER A 19 -29.77 -14.70 -21.74
C SER A 19 -30.59 -13.64 -22.48
N ASP A 20 -30.91 -12.51 -21.83
CA ASP A 20 -31.71 -11.42 -22.38
C ASP A 20 -30.88 -10.29 -23.01
N LEU A 21 -29.55 -10.34 -22.89
CA LEU A 21 -28.69 -9.33 -23.49
C LEU A 21 -28.38 -9.69 -24.95
N PRO A 22 -28.67 -8.81 -25.92
CA PRO A 22 -28.31 -9.04 -27.31
C PRO A 22 -26.79 -9.18 -27.47
N ASN A 23 -26.38 -9.95 -28.47
CA ASN A 23 -24.98 -10.08 -28.81
C ASN A 23 -24.51 -8.76 -29.47
N PHE A 24 -23.66 -7.99 -28.79
CA PHE A 24 -23.20 -6.69 -29.27
C PHE A 24 -21.69 -6.69 -29.54
N SER A 25 -21.26 -5.92 -30.54
CA SER A 25 -19.83 -5.64 -30.73
C SER A 25 -19.28 -4.79 -29.58
N PHE A 26 -17.98 -4.92 -29.30
CA PHE A 26 -17.27 -4.07 -28.33
C PHE A 26 -17.51 -2.57 -28.58
N THR A 27 -17.48 -2.15 -29.85
CA THR A 27 -17.72 -0.77 -30.27
C THR A 27 -19.13 -0.32 -29.94
N THR A 28 -20.13 -1.20 -30.13
CA THR A 28 -21.53 -0.91 -29.79
C THR A 28 -21.70 -0.73 -28.29
N LEU A 29 -21.12 -1.63 -27.48
CA LEU A 29 -21.16 -1.54 -26.02
C LEU A 29 -20.44 -0.28 -25.51
N GLN A 30 -19.29 0.05 -26.08
CA GLN A 30 -18.56 1.27 -25.73
C GLN A 30 -19.38 2.54 -26.02
N ARG A 31 -19.99 2.62 -27.21
CA ARG A 31 -20.85 3.76 -27.59
C ARG A 31 -22.06 3.87 -26.67
N PHE A 32 -22.71 2.75 -26.38
CA PHE A 32 -23.83 2.70 -25.46
C PHE A 32 -23.47 3.22 -24.08
N LEU A 33 -22.35 2.76 -23.50
CA LEU A 33 -21.88 3.23 -22.19
C LEU A 33 -21.63 4.75 -22.18
N ILE A 34 -21.05 5.29 -23.25
CA ILE A 34 -20.84 6.74 -23.37
C ILE A 34 -22.18 7.48 -23.44
N ASP A 35 -23.14 6.95 -24.19
CA ASP A 35 -24.48 7.54 -24.39
C ASP A 35 -25.28 7.60 -23.07
N ILE A 36 -25.21 6.54 -22.25
CA ILE A 36 -25.83 6.52 -20.92
C ILE A 36 -25.01 7.26 -19.84
N GLY A 37 -23.98 8.02 -20.21
CA GLY A 37 -23.26 8.92 -19.32
C GLY A 37 -22.08 8.30 -18.55
N PHE A 38 -21.65 7.09 -18.90
CA PHE A 38 -20.45 6.48 -18.33
C PHE A 38 -19.19 6.96 -19.06
N LYS A 39 -18.12 7.22 -18.29
CA LYS A 39 -16.82 7.59 -18.84
C LYS A 39 -15.72 6.73 -18.27
N PHE A 40 -14.74 6.40 -19.11
CA PHE A 40 -13.53 5.70 -18.68
C PHE A 40 -12.50 6.72 -18.14
N ILE A 41 -12.49 6.92 -16.83
CA ILE A 41 -11.70 7.99 -16.20
C ILE A 41 -10.72 7.45 -15.16
N ARG A 42 -9.64 8.23 -14.94
CA ARG A 42 -8.67 7.96 -13.87
C ARG A 42 -9.31 8.26 -12.53
N ARG A 43 -9.17 7.34 -11.58
CA ARG A 43 -9.62 7.54 -10.20
C ARG A 43 -8.79 8.68 -9.58
N LYS A 44 -9.47 9.69 -9.02
CA LYS A 44 -8.81 10.80 -8.32
C LYS A 44 -8.44 10.36 -6.91
N ARG A 45 -7.20 10.62 -6.51
CA ARG A 45 -6.76 10.59 -5.11
C ARG A 45 -6.67 12.05 -4.66
N ASN A 46 -7.40 12.39 -3.59
CA ASN A 46 -7.22 13.68 -2.94
C ASN A 46 -6.02 13.57 -2.00
N SER A 47 -4.80 13.78 -2.54
CA SER A 47 -3.60 13.96 -1.73
C SER A 47 -3.29 15.44 -1.69
N LEU A 48 -3.57 16.09 -0.56
CA LEU A 48 -3.04 17.40 -0.25
C LEU A 48 -1.70 17.20 0.46
N LEU A 49 -0.64 17.80 -0.08
CA LEU A 49 0.65 17.88 0.60
C LEU A 49 0.55 19.05 1.59
N LEU A 50 0.32 18.73 2.87
CA LEU A 50 0.38 19.71 3.94
C LEU A 50 1.77 19.59 4.56
N ASP A 51 2.68 20.44 4.11
CA ASP A 51 4.01 20.54 4.71
C ASP A 51 3.95 21.46 5.93
N ARG A 52 4.26 20.89 7.09
CA ARG A 52 4.56 21.65 8.31
C ARG A 52 6.03 22.09 8.28
N ASP A 53 6.34 23.20 8.94
CA ASP A 53 7.70 23.75 8.98
C ASP A 53 8.75 22.76 9.54
N ASP A 54 8.36 21.92 10.49
CA ASP A 54 9.20 20.87 11.04
C ASP A 54 9.52 19.77 10.00
N ILE A 55 8.54 19.37 9.19
CA ILE A 55 8.75 18.42 8.09
C ILE A 55 9.71 19.02 7.05
N ILE A 56 9.56 20.30 6.70
CA ILE A 56 10.47 21.00 5.78
C ILE A 56 11.90 21.01 6.34
N ALA A 57 12.06 21.35 7.62
CA ALA A 57 13.36 21.35 8.29
C ALA A 57 14.01 19.94 8.30
N TRP A 58 13.23 18.89 8.55
CA TRP A 58 13.71 17.50 8.49
C TRP A 58 14.13 17.11 7.08
N ARG A 59 13.36 17.48 6.05
CA ARG A 59 13.74 17.24 4.65
C ARG A 59 15.04 17.94 4.29
N HIS A 60 15.23 19.19 4.71
CA HIS A 60 16.50 19.90 4.51
C HIS A 60 17.68 19.21 5.19
N ARG A 61 17.50 18.75 6.44
CA ARG A 61 18.55 18.00 7.16
C ARG A 61 18.90 16.69 6.43
N TYR A 62 17.88 15.94 6.02
CA TYR A 62 18.04 14.71 5.26
C TYR A 62 18.80 14.95 3.95
N LEU A 63 18.41 15.93 3.15
CA LEU A 63 19.05 16.23 1.87
C LEU A 63 20.52 16.64 2.05
N ARG A 64 20.84 17.42 3.08
CA ARG A 64 22.24 17.78 3.41
C ARG A 64 23.07 16.55 3.77
N ALA A 65 22.51 15.63 4.56
CA ALA A 65 23.20 14.38 4.93
C ALA A 65 23.45 13.49 3.70
N ILE A 66 22.43 13.30 2.85
CA ILE A 66 22.58 12.54 1.59
C ILE A 66 23.62 13.17 0.68
N LYS A 67 23.60 14.51 0.53
CA LYS A 67 24.60 15.23 -0.26
C LYS A 67 26.02 14.95 0.22
N LYS A 68 26.27 15.06 1.53
CA LYS A 68 27.58 14.76 2.14
C LYS A 68 28.04 13.32 1.85
N HIS A 69 27.14 12.35 1.93
CA HIS A 69 27.47 10.95 1.65
C HIS A 69 27.81 10.71 0.17
N ARG A 70 27.10 11.38 -0.75
CA ARG A 70 27.40 11.36 -2.19
C ARG A 70 28.75 12.01 -2.50
N GLU A 71 29.05 13.16 -1.90
CA GLU A 71 30.35 13.84 -2.02
C GLU A 71 31.51 12.98 -1.49
N SER A 72 31.25 12.15 -0.49
CA SER A 72 32.21 11.18 0.05
C SER A 72 32.28 9.87 -0.75
N ASN A 73 31.64 9.81 -1.92
CA ASN A 73 31.53 8.64 -2.79
C ASN A 73 31.10 7.34 -2.06
N ARG A 74 30.22 7.47 -1.04
CA ARG A 74 29.71 6.31 -0.31
C ARG A 74 28.60 5.65 -1.11
N ASN A 75 28.55 4.32 -1.06
CA ASN A 75 27.41 3.57 -1.57
C ASN A 75 26.18 3.83 -0.69
N ILE A 76 25.08 4.32 -1.28
CA ILE A 76 23.85 4.65 -0.55
C ILE A 76 22.76 3.67 -0.98
N VAL A 77 22.28 2.89 -0.01
CA VAL A 77 21.25 1.87 -0.21
C VAL A 77 19.95 2.38 0.40
N PHE A 78 18.96 2.61 -0.45
CA PHE A 78 17.61 2.95 -0.02
C PHE A 78 16.81 1.67 0.14
N THR A 79 16.12 1.53 1.26
CA THR A 79 15.18 0.42 1.46
C THR A 79 13.77 0.96 1.67
N ASP A 80 12.78 0.21 1.23
CA ASP A 80 11.38 0.51 1.45
C ASP A 80 10.56 -0.77 1.49
N GLU A 81 9.45 -0.72 2.22
CA GLU A 81 8.44 -1.77 2.30
C GLU A 81 7.22 -1.35 1.48
N THR A 82 6.91 -2.09 0.41
CA THR A 82 5.67 -1.90 -0.32
C THR A 82 4.74 -3.10 -0.17
N TRP A 83 3.45 -2.81 -0.26
CA TRP A 83 2.38 -3.77 -0.05
C TRP A 83 1.64 -3.98 -1.35
N CYS A 84 1.52 -5.24 -1.79
CA CYS A 84 0.65 -5.60 -2.89
C CYS A 84 -0.66 -6.17 -2.32
N ASN A 85 -1.77 -5.46 -2.54
CA ASN A 85 -3.07 -5.92 -2.07
C ASN A 85 -3.70 -6.88 -3.10
N SER A 86 -4.32 -7.95 -2.62
CA SER A 86 -5.14 -8.87 -3.43
C SER A 86 -6.24 -8.16 -4.24
N GLY A 87 -6.70 -6.99 -3.80
CA GLY A 87 -7.65 -6.15 -4.52
C GLY A 87 -7.03 -5.09 -5.47
N HIS A 88 -5.72 -5.12 -5.76
CA HIS A 88 -5.10 -4.15 -6.67
C HIS A 88 -5.85 -4.07 -8.01
N THR A 89 -6.32 -2.88 -8.35
CA THR A 89 -7.20 -2.63 -9.50
C THR A 89 -6.62 -1.52 -10.36
N THR A 90 -7.03 -1.47 -11.63
CA THR A 90 -6.51 -0.49 -12.57
C THR A 90 -6.85 0.94 -12.14
N SER A 91 -5.90 1.85 -12.35
CA SER A 91 -6.05 3.27 -12.01
C SER A 91 -7.18 3.97 -12.77
N LYS A 92 -7.66 3.36 -13.85
CA LYS A 92 -8.82 3.76 -14.63
C LYS A 92 -9.96 2.79 -14.41
N SER A 93 -11.18 3.32 -14.31
CA SER A 93 -12.41 2.54 -14.29
C SER A 93 -13.53 3.30 -14.98
N TRP A 94 -14.52 2.57 -15.48
CA TRP A 94 -15.78 3.17 -15.91
C TRP A 94 -16.51 3.74 -14.70
N MET A 95 -16.85 5.03 -14.76
CA MET A 95 -17.58 5.73 -13.72
C MET A 95 -18.80 6.38 -14.36
N ASP A 96 -19.94 6.22 -13.70
CA ASP A 96 -21.15 6.96 -14.02
C ASP A 96 -20.94 8.43 -13.66
N THR A 97 -21.02 9.32 -14.65
CA THR A 97 -20.83 10.76 -14.44
C THR A 97 -22.14 11.51 -14.19
N THR A 98 -23.28 10.83 -14.21
CA THR A 98 -24.60 11.40 -13.94
C THR A 98 -24.90 11.50 -12.44
N ILE A 99 -24.20 10.71 -11.62
CA ILE A 99 -24.36 10.64 -10.17
C ILE A 99 -23.37 11.58 -9.48
N ALA A 100 -23.86 12.60 -8.78
CA ALA A 100 -23.02 13.57 -8.08
C ALA A 100 -22.59 13.13 -6.67
N SER A 101 -23.33 12.21 -6.03
CA SER A 101 -23.03 11.76 -4.67
C SER A 101 -23.55 10.35 -4.36
N SER A 102 -22.95 9.73 -3.33
CA SER A 102 -23.41 8.44 -2.78
C SER A 102 -24.84 8.50 -2.23
N SER A 103 -25.25 9.65 -1.70
CA SER A 103 -26.61 9.89 -1.22
C SER A 103 -27.62 9.94 -2.36
N GLN A 104 -27.28 10.56 -3.49
CA GLN A 104 -28.11 10.57 -4.70
C GLN A 104 -28.26 9.15 -5.27
N ALA A 105 -27.13 8.45 -5.45
CA ALA A 105 -27.14 7.06 -5.91
C ALA A 105 -28.08 6.19 -5.09
N ARG A 106 -27.98 6.27 -3.75
CA ARG A 106 -28.82 5.46 -2.84
C ARG A 106 -30.31 5.75 -3.01
N ARG A 107 -30.72 7.02 -3.15
CA ARG A 107 -32.14 7.40 -3.33
C ARG A 107 -32.70 6.90 -4.65
N GLU A 108 -31.88 6.88 -5.70
CA GLU A 108 -32.25 6.43 -7.04
C GLU A 108 -32.08 4.91 -7.22
N GLY A 109 -31.70 4.17 -6.17
CA GLY A 109 -31.44 2.73 -6.25
C GLY A 109 -30.18 2.37 -7.05
N LEU A 110 -29.31 3.34 -7.31
CA LEU A 110 -28.07 3.23 -8.06
C LEU A 110 -26.86 3.04 -7.11
N THR A 111 -25.70 2.76 -7.69
CA THR A 111 -24.43 2.65 -6.95
C THR A 111 -23.43 3.67 -7.52
N THR A 112 -22.48 4.15 -6.71
CA THR A 112 -21.40 5.03 -7.18
C THR A 112 -20.28 4.27 -7.92
N GLY A 113 -20.57 3.08 -8.45
CA GLY A 113 -19.59 2.19 -9.07
C GLY A 113 -18.77 1.37 -8.07
N ASN A 114 -17.72 0.71 -8.58
CA ASN A 114 -16.84 -0.14 -7.79
C ASN A 114 -16.22 0.65 -6.64
N LYS A 115 -16.41 0.16 -5.41
CA LYS A 115 -15.66 0.65 -4.26
C LYS A 115 -14.17 0.55 -4.58
N LEU A 116 -13.39 1.51 -4.08
CA LEU A 116 -11.95 1.29 -3.98
C LEU A 116 -11.74 -0.05 -3.27
N PRO A 117 -10.72 -0.84 -3.68
CA PRO A 117 -10.43 -2.09 -3.01
C PRO A 117 -10.41 -1.84 -1.51
N SER A 118 -11.14 -2.64 -0.75
CA SER A 118 -10.98 -2.57 0.70
C SER A 118 -9.51 -2.86 0.99
N GLY A 119 -8.90 -2.10 1.91
CA GLY A 119 -7.60 -2.50 2.47
C GLY A 119 -7.65 -3.84 3.21
N LYS A 120 -8.82 -4.47 3.31
CA LYS A 120 -9.05 -5.81 3.86
C LYS A 120 -8.83 -6.87 2.79
N GLY A 121 -8.07 -7.92 3.14
CA GLY A 121 -7.68 -9.03 2.27
C GLY A 121 -6.18 -9.30 2.39
N GLY A 122 -5.75 -10.52 2.06
CA GLY A 122 -4.34 -10.92 2.11
C GLY A 122 -3.45 -9.97 1.31
N ARG A 123 -2.25 -9.73 1.83
CA ARG A 123 -1.25 -8.84 1.23
C ARG A 123 0.06 -9.59 1.01
N VAL A 124 0.81 -9.13 0.02
CA VAL A 124 2.20 -9.54 -0.16
C VAL A 124 3.07 -8.36 0.22
N ILE A 125 3.98 -8.60 1.16
CA ILE A 125 5.01 -7.65 1.56
C ILE A 125 6.18 -7.81 0.61
N LEU A 126 6.61 -6.71 0.02
CA LEU A 126 7.83 -6.61 -0.75
C LEU A 126 8.78 -5.65 -0.04
N VAL A 127 9.84 -6.19 0.57
CA VAL A 127 10.95 -5.38 1.06
C VAL A 127 11.95 -5.25 -0.08
N HIS A 128 12.23 -4.02 -0.51
CA HIS A 128 13.17 -3.73 -1.58
C HIS A 128 14.28 -2.82 -1.10
N ALA A 129 15.52 -3.30 -1.23
CA ALA A 129 16.71 -2.46 -1.17
C ALA A 129 17.15 -2.19 -2.61
N GLY A 130 17.46 -0.93 -2.96
CA GLY A 130 17.69 -0.35 -4.30
C GLY A 130 18.56 -1.08 -5.34
N ALA A 131 18.93 -2.34 -5.13
CA ALA A 131 19.68 -3.22 -6.00
C ALA A 131 19.20 -4.71 -5.93
N GLU A 132 17.90 -5.00 -6.10
CA GLU A 132 17.36 -6.36 -6.38
C GLU A 132 17.14 -7.34 -5.20
N LEU A 133 17.03 -6.90 -3.96
CA LEU A 133 16.57 -7.81 -2.89
C LEU A 133 15.05 -7.74 -2.77
N ILE A 134 14.38 -8.85 -3.10
CA ILE A 134 12.92 -9.01 -2.98
C ILE A 134 12.62 -10.09 -1.95
N PHE A 135 11.97 -9.73 -0.84
CA PHE A 135 11.38 -10.68 0.11
C PHE A 135 9.87 -10.79 -0.14
N HIS A 136 9.32 -12.01 -0.07
CA HIS A 136 7.88 -12.27 -0.19
C HIS A 136 7.32 -12.79 1.15
N GLY A 137 6.53 -11.97 1.84
CA GLY A 137 5.65 -12.46 2.91
C GLY A 137 4.36 -13.04 2.32
N LYS A 138 3.97 -14.26 2.71
CA LYS A 138 2.70 -14.90 2.29
C LYS A 138 1.87 -15.26 3.53
N LYS A 139 0.65 -14.71 3.66
CA LYS A 139 -0.46 -15.36 4.38
C LYS A 139 -1.84 -14.80 3.99
N ASP A 140 -2.86 -15.61 4.26
CA ASP A 140 -4.26 -15.45 3.82
C ASP A 140 -5.18 -14.73 4.84
N ASP A 141 -4.65 -14.15 5.93
CA ASP A 141 -5.46 -13.59 7.03
C ASP A 141 -4.95 -12.23 7.56
N ASP A 142 -5.68 -11.64 8.52
CA ASP A 142 -5.55 -10.26 9.01
C ASP A 142 -4.11 -9.79 9.27
N TYR A 143 -3.85 -8.60 8.78
CA TYR A 143 -2.53 -8.13 8.32
C TYR A 143 -1.68 -7.46 9.43
N HIS A 144 -2.29 -7.14 10.57
CA HIS A 144 -1.63 -6.36 11.62
C HIS A 144 -0.44 -7.06 12.30
N ASP A 145 -0.22 -8.35 12.03
CA ASP A 145 0.84 -9.17 12.64
C ASP A 145 1.98 -9.57 11.67
N GLU A 146 1.96 -9.14 10.40
CA GLU A 146 2.79 -9.78 9.35
C GLU A 146 4.26 -9.33 9.23
N MET A 147 4.61 -8.14 9.72
CA MET A 147 6.01 -7.68 9.74
C MET A 147 6.35 -7.14 11.11
N ASP A 148 6.82 -8.04 11.97
CA ASP A 148 7.36 -7.65 13.27
C ASP A 148 8.84 -7.22 13.12
N GLY A 149 9.32 -6.51 14.14
CA GLY A 149 10.71 -6.07 14.16
C GLY A 149 11.74 -7.20 14.11
N LYS A 150 11.37 -8.42 14.54
CA LYS A 150 12.25 -9.61 14.50
C LYS A 150 12.44 -10.13 13.08
N MET A 151 11.38 -10.19 12.29
CA MET A 151 11.44 -10.58 10.88
C MET A 151 12.23 -9.56 10.07
N TYR A 152 12.01 -8.26 10.34
CA TYR A 152 12.83 -7.22 9.73
C TYR A 152 14.30 -7.34 10.13
N GLU A 153 14.61 -7.53 11.41
CA GLU A 153 15.99 -7.73 11.88
C GLU A 153 16.65 -8.95 11.21
N LYS A 154 15.91 -10.06 11.08
CA LYS A 154 16.40 -11.25 10.39
C LYS A 154 16.72 -10.97 8.92
N TYR A 155 15.80 -10.34 8.19
CA TYR A 155 16.04 -9.89 6.81
C TYR A 155 17.26 -8.96 6.73
N PHE A 156 17.34 -7.98 7.63
CA PHE A 156 18.41 -7.00 7.66
C PHE A 156 19.77 -7.68 7.83
N ARG A 157 19.88 -8.62 8.78
CA ARG A 157 21.12 -9.34 9.09
C ARG A 157 21.51 -10.38 8.06
N GLU A 158 20.55 -11.19 7.61
CA GLU A 158 20.83 -12.36 6.77
C GLU A 158 20.78 -12.06 5.27
N LYS A 159 20.06 -11.01 4.86
CA LYS A 159 19.85 -10.69 3.44
C LYS A 159 20.41 -9.33 3.06
N LEU A 160 20.14 -8.27 3.82
CA LEU A 160 20.60 -6.94 3.43
C LEU A 160 22.10 -6.76 3.65
N LEU A 161 22.58 -6.89 4.90
CA LEU A 161 23.97 -6.62 5.25
C LEU A 161 25.01 -7.45 4.47
N PRO A 162 24.81 -8.75 4.19
CA PRO A 162 25.79 -9.54 3.44
C PRO A 162 25.89 -9.18 1.96
N ASN A 163 24.85 -8.55 1.40
CA ASN A 163 24.75 -8.27 -0.04
C ASN A 163 25.01 -6.80 -0.39
N ILE A 164 25.40 -5.97 0.58
CA ILE A 164 25.79 -4.58 0.32
C ILE A 164 27.29 -4.38 0.52
N PRO A 165 27.94 -3.49 -0.25
CA PRO A 165 29.33 -3.11 -0.04
C PRO A 165 29.60 -2.66 1.40
N SER A 166 30.81 -2.94 1.89
CA SER A 166 31.27 -2.38 3.16
C SER A 166 31.25 -0.85 3.12
N ASN A 167 31.07 -0.24 4.29
CA ASN A 167 30.96 1.22 4.43
C ASN A 167 29.80 1.85 3.59
N SER A 168 28.74 1.08 3.32
CA SER A 168 27.49 1.62 2.74
C SER A 168 26.69 2.44 3.76
N VAL A 169 25.89 3.38 3.28
CA VAL A 169 24.88 4.13 4.03
C VAL A 169 23.52 3.52 3.73
N ILE A 170 22.84 2.99 4.76
CA ILE A 170 21.48 2.46 4.62
C ILE A 170 20.51 3.57 5.01
N VAL A 171 19.53 3.82 4.15
CA VAL A 171 18.48 4.81 4.35
C VAL A 171 17.17 4.08 4.57
N LEU A 172 16.60 4.27 5.76
CA LEU A 172 15.33 3.70 6.20
C LEU A 172 14.29 4.82 6.41
N ASP A 173 13.02 4.48 6.35
CA ASP A 173 11.97 5.36 6.86
C ASP A 173 11.93 5.30 8.41
N ASN A 174 10.93 5.96 9.02
CA ASN A 174 10.76 5.94 10.48
C ASN A 174 9.61 5.01 10.92
N ALA A 175 9.49 3.84 10.29
CA ALA A 175 8.54 2.83 10.72
C ALA A 175 8.96 2.19 12.05
N SER A 176 7.98 1.88 12.90
CA SER A 176 8.22 1.26 14.22
C SER A 176 8.96 -0.08 14.13
N ILE A 177 8.77 -0.82 13.04
CA ILE A 177 9.41 -2.12 12.78
C ILE A 177 10.95 -2.02 12.68
N HIS A 178 11.48 -0.86 12.31
CA HIS A 178 12.93 -0.63 12.26
C HIS A 178 13.54 -0.35 13.63
N SER A 179 12.70 0.01 14.61
CA SER A 179 13.11 0.45 15.94
C SER A 179 12.58 -0.52 16.99
N THR A 180 13.16 -1.72 17.05
CA THR A 180 12.78 -2.71 18.07
C THR A 180 13.47 -2.39 19.39
N ILE A 181 12.68 -2.30 20.46
CA ILE A 181 13.20 -2.07 21.82
C ILE A 181 13.94 -3.34 22.27
N LYS A 182 15.25 -3.23 22.51
CA LYS A 182 16.10 -4.35 22.96
C LYS A 182 15.69 -4.90 24.32
N GLU A 183 15.17 -4.03 25.19
CA GLU A 183 14.68 -4.38 26.52
C GLU A 183 13.42 -3.60 26.82
N SER A 184 12.31 -4.29 27.06
CA SER A 184 11.05 -3.63 27.41
C SER A 184 11.20 -2.91 28.75
N ILE A 185 11.31 -1.59 28.69
CA ILE A 185 11.32 -0.74 29.89
C ILE A 185 9.88 -0.72 30.41
N PRO A 186 9.65 -1.05 31.69
CA PRO A 186 8.32 -0.98 32.27
C PRO A 186 7.73 0.43 32.10
N THR A 187 6.46 0.49 31.69
CA THR A 187 5.71 1.74 31.54
C THR A 187 4.84 1.97 32.78
N LYS A 188 4.17 3.12 32.85
CA LYS A 188 3.22 3.42 33.94
C LYS A 188 2.07 2.41 34.06
N SER A 189 1.77 1.67 32.99
CA SER A 189 0.76 0.61 32.97
C SER A 189 1.32 -0.78 33.28
N SER A 190 2.63 -0.94 33.49
CA SER A 190 3.23 -2.24 33.83
C SER A 190 2.86 -2.66 35.26
N THR A 191 2.69 -3.97 35.47
CA THR A 191 2.42 -4.50 36.81
C THR A 191 3.66 -4.38 37.70
N LYS A 192 3.43 -4.31 39.02
CA LYS A 192 4.50 -4.25 40.03
C LYS A 192 5.54 -5.37 39.85
N ILE A 193 5.08 -6.57 39.51
CA ILE A 193 5.94 -7.75 39.28
C ILE A 193 6.89 -7.50 38.11
N ILE A 194 6.39 -7.02 36.97
CA ILE A 194 7.22 -6.71 35.79
C ILE A 194 8.27 -5.63 36.12
N ILE A 195 7.88 -4.60 36.88
CA ILE A 195 8.79 -3.53 37.31
C ILE A 195 9.88 -4.09 38.23
N GLN A 196 9.52 -4.92 39.20
CA GLN A 196 10.49 -5.55 40.12
C GLN A 196 11.44 -6.49 39.39
N SER A 197 10.94 -7.36 38.51
CA SER A 197 11.77 -8.26 37.71
C SER A 197 12.74 -7.48 36.82
N TRP A 198 12.30 -6.38 36.21
CA TRP A 198 13.17 -5.52 35.40
C TRP A 198 14.28 -4.88 36.25
N LEU A 199 13.95 -4.31 37.41
CA LEU A 199 14.92 -3.68 38.32
C LEU A 199 15.98 -4.68 38.83
N THR A 200 15.59 -5.92 39.12
CA THR A 200 16.52 -6.95 39.64
C THR A 200 17.36 -7.59 38.53
N SER A 201 16.95 -7.47 37.26
CA SER A 201 17.69 -8.01 36.11
C SER A 201 18.85 -7.12 35.63
N LYS A 202 19.09 -6.00 36.31
CA LYS A 202 20.12 -5.00 36.03
C LYS A 202 21.23 -5.02 37.07
#